data_AF-A0A434F5B6-F1
#
_entry.id   AF-A0A434F5B6-F1
#
_cell.length_a   1.000
_cell.length_b   1.000
_cell.length_c   1.000
_cell.angle_alpha   90.00
_cell.angle_beta   90.00
_cell.angle_gamma   90.00
#
_symmetry.space_group_name_H-M   'P 1'
#
loop_
_entity.id
_entity.type
_entity.pdbx_description
1 polymer ?
#
loop_
_entity_poly.entity_id
_entity_poly.type
_entity_poly.pdbx_seq_one_letter_code
_entity_poly.pdbx_strand_id
1 'polypeptide(L)' 'MPPEKKEVRPSSRGGRARTPAFLKNQRGVKNWKEASAWLEWRGIEDIECITPDQAGVARGKMMPSKKFTSNT' A
#
# COMPACT_ATOMS: atom_id res chain seq x y z
N MET A 1 -9.36 51.85 25.69
CA MET A 1 -9.92 50.62 25.10
C MET A 1 -9.08 49.44 25.57
N PRO A 2 -9.65 48.40 26.18
CA PRO A 2 -8.88 47.21 26.52
C PRO A 2 -8.67 46.36 25.25
N PRO A 3 -7.47 45.85 24.97
CA PRO A 3 -7.24 45.01 23.80
C PRO A 3 -7.90 43.64 24.01
N GLU A 4 -8.69 43.23 23.02
CA GLU A 4 -9.42 41.97 22.99
C GLU A 4 -8.47 40.77 23.15
N LYS A 5 -8.83 39.87 24.07
CA LYS A 5 -8.19 38.57 24.24
C LYS A 5 -8.32 37.77 22.95
N LYS A 6 -7.19 37.49 22.32
CA LYS A 6 -7.06 36.61 21.15
C LYS A 6 -7.43 35.19 21.57
N GLU A 7 -8.64 34.74 21.24
CA GLU A 7 -9.09 33.36 21.43
C GLU A 7 -8.15 32.38 20.73
N VAL A 8 -7.59 31.46 21.51
CA VAL A 8 -6.77 30.36 21.03
C VAL A 8 -7.69 29.32 20.39
N ARG A 9 -7.71 29.30 19.05
CA ARG A 9 -8.44 28.27 18.28
C ARG A 9 -7.85 26.88 18.61
N PRO A 10 -8.68 25.86 18.89
CA PRO A 10 -8.18 24.55 19.28
C PRO A 10 -7.41 23.88 18.13
N SER A 11 -6.21 23.41 18.42
CA SER A 11 -5.22 22.86 17.48
C SER A 11 -5.35 21.35 17.24
N SER A 12 -6.57 20.81 17.12
CA SER A 12 -6.73 19.42 16.67
C SER A 12 -8.06 19.20 15.96
N ARG A 13 -8.09 19.48 14.66
CA ARG A 13 -9.01 18.75 13.79
C ARG A 13 -8.42 17.36 13.67
N GLY A 14 -9.08 16.36 14.25
CA GLY A 14 -8.71 14.94 14.17
C GLY A 14 -8.34 14.58 12.73
N GLY A 15 -7.03 14.51 12.49
CA GLY A 15 -6.49 14.29 11.17
C GLY A 15 -6.78 12.84 10.79
N ARG A 16 -7.71 12.63 9.87
CA ARG A 16 -7.87 11.33 9.22
C ARG A 16 -6.49 10.90 8.73
N ALA A 17 -5.96 9.79 9.26
CA ALA A 17 -4.62 9.33 8.92
C ALA A 17 -4.52 9.25 7.39
N ARG A 18 -3.62 10.05 6.80
CA ARG A 18 -3.47 10.08 5.34
C ARG A 18 -3.02 8.71 4.89
N THR A 19 -3.74 8.14 3.93
CA THR A 19 -3.32 6.88 3.30
C THR A 19 -1.91 7.05 2.72
N PRO A 20 -0.96 6.17 3.05
CA PRO A 20 0.39 6.21 2.52
C PRO A 20 0.41 6.30 0.99
N ALA A 21 1.32 7.10 0.44
CA ALA A 21 1.39 7.34 -1.01
C ALA A 21 1.63 6.05 -1.80
N PHE A 22 2.41 5.11 -1.25
CA PHE A 22 2.74 3.85 -1.92
C PHE A 22 1.52 2.97 -2.22
N LEU A 23 0.43 3.07 -1.43
CA LEU A 23 -0.81 2.32 -1.71
C LEU A 23 -1.47 2.75 -3.03
N LYS A 24 -1.26 4.00 -3.44
CA LYS A 24 -1.78 4.54 -4.70
C LYS A 24 -0.91 4.20 -5.91
N ASN A 25 0.27 3.61 -5.71
CA ASN A 25 1.12 3.19 -6.82
C ASN A 25 0.40 2.15 -7.69
N GLN A 26 0.49 2.33 -9.01
CA GLN A 26 -0.11 1.43 -9.99
C GLN A 26 0.81 0.26 -10.37
N ARG A 27 2.13 0.42 -10.23
CA ARG A 27 3.15 -0.53 -10.69
C ARG A 27 3.98 -1.07 -9.52
N GLY A 28 3.30 -1.54 -8.47
CA GLY A 28 3.95 -2.12 -7.30
C GLY A 28 4.59 -1.10 -6.35
N VAL A 29 5.50 -1.59 -5.52
CA VAL A 29 6.05 -0.88 -4.34
C VAL A 29 7.52 -1.20 -4.12
N LYS A 30 8.17 -0.49 -3.19
CA LYS A 30 9.63 -0.53 -3.04
C LYS A 30 10.16 -1.77 -2.33
N ASN A 31 9.39 -2.33 -1.40
CA ASN A 31 9.84 -3.39 -0.50
C ASN A 31 8.69 -4.32 -0.09
N TRP A 32 9.04 -5.46 0.51
CA TRP A 32 8.09 -6.48 0.93
C TRP A 32 7.08 -6.01 1.97
N LYS A 33 7.50 -5.14 2.90
CA LYS A 33 6.61 -4.56 3.91
C LYS A 33 5.50 -3.72 3.28
N GLU A 34 5.85 -2.88 2.30
CA GLU A 34 4.87 -2.15 1.51
C GLU A 34 4.02 -3.10 0.66
N ALA A 35 4.57 -4.21 0.17
CA ALA A 35 3.87 -5.14 -0.71
C ALA A 35 2.70 -5.82 0.00
N SER A 36 2.91 -6.28 1.23
CA SER A 36 1.83 -6.86 2.04
C SER A 36 0.66 -5.88 2.22
N ALA A 37 0.95 -4.64 2.61
CA ALA A 37 -0.07 -3.62 2.80
C ALA A 37 -0.74 -3.20 1.47
N TRP A 38 0.01 -3.18 0.37
CA TRP A 38 -0.48 -2.84 -0.96
C TRP A 38 -1.43 -3.90 -1.51
N LEU A 39 -1.11 -5.19 -1.30
CA LEU A 39 -1.97 -6.31 -1.68
C LEU A 39 -3.27 -6.32 -0.85
N GLU A 40 -3.17 -6.13 0.46
CA GLU A 40 -4.30 -6.08 1.38
C GLU A 40 -5.24 -4.91 1.07
N TRP A 41 -4.70 -3.69 0.88
CA TRP A 41 -5.50 -2.50 0.57
C TRP A 41 -6.33 -2.66 -0.73
N ARG A 42 -5.88 -3.50 -1.66
CA ARG A 42 -6.57 -3.80 -2.93
C ARG A 42 -7.43 -5.06 -2.88
N GLY A 43 -7.40 -5.83 -1.79
CA GLY A 43 -8.09 -7.10 -1.71
C GLY A 43 -7.54 -8.15 -2.70
N ILE A 44 -6.22 -8.15 -2.96
CA ILE A 44 -5.60 -9.12 -3.85
C ILE A 44 -5.33 -10.41 -3.08
N GLU A 45 -6.06 -11.47 -3.43
CA GLU A 45 -5.98 -12.77 -2.76
C GLU A 45 -5.02 -13.74 -3.47
N ASP A 46 -4.99 -13.71 -4.80
CA ASP A 46 -4.16 -14.57 -5.64
C ASP A 46 -3.27 -13.74 -6.57
N ILE A 47 -2.04 -14.24 -6.75
CA ILE A 47 -1.00 -13.63 -7.58
C ILE A 47 -0.58 -14.66 -8.62
N GLU A 48 -0.62 -14.28 -9.88
CA GLU A 48 -0.03 -15.07 -10.96
C GLU A 48 1.46 -14.76 -11.07
N CYS A 49 2.29 -15.72 -10.68
CA CYS A 49 3.73 -15.63 -10.86
C CYS A 49 4.10 -16.19 -12.22
N ILE A 50 4.54 -15.34 -13.16
CA ILE A 50 4.85 -15.71 -14.54
C ILE A 50 6.31 -15.41 -14.86
N THR A 51 6.98 -16.35 -15.54
CA THR A 51 8.30 -16.20 -16.13
C THR A 51 8.25 -16.69 -17.58
N PRO A 52 8.76 -15.93 -18.58
CA PRO A 52 8.86 -16.42 -19.94
C PRO A 52 9.91 -17.54 -20.03
N ASP A 53 9.65 -18.58 -20.83
CA ASP A 53 10.67 -19.57 -21.18
C ASP A 53 11.62 -19.04 -22.27
N GLN A 54 12.56 -19.87 -22.72
CA GLN A 54 13.55 -19.49 -23.75
C GLN A 54 12.90 -19.13 -25.10
N ALA A 55 11.70 -19.62 -25.39
CA ALA A 55 10.92 -19.26 -26.57
C ALA A 55 10.02 -18.04 -26.34
N GLY A 56 10.04 -17.46 -25.13
CA GLY A 56 9.19 -16.33 -24.74
C GLY A 56 7.78 -16.74 -24.30
N VAL A 57 7.49 -18.03 -24.12
CA VAL A 57 6.17 -18.50 -23.70
C VAL A 57 6.03 -18.28 -22.20
N ALA A 58 4.94 -17.61 -21.79
CA ALA A 58 4.61 -17.38 -20.39
C ALA A 58 4.38 -18.71 -19.65
N ARG A 59 5.21 -18.99 -18.64
CA ARG A 59 5.08 -20.16 -17.77
C ARG A 59 4.96 -19.67 -16.32
N GLY A 60 3.96 -20.15 -15.61
CA GLY A 60 3.68 -19.62 -14.27
C GLY A 60 2.79 -20.51 -13.42
N LYS A 61 2.57 -20.05 -12.19
CA LYS A 61 1.66 -20.67 -11.24
C LYS A 61 0.91 -19.60 -10.45
N MET A 62 -0.34 -19.88 -10.14
CA MET A 62 -1.14 -19.10 -9.20
C MET A 62 -0.65 -19.35 -7.77
N MET A 63 -0.48 -18.27 -7.00
CA MET A 63 0.05 -18.27 -5.66
C MET A 63 -0.78 -17.37 -4.74
N PRO A 64 -1.23 -17.85 -3.56
CA PRO A 64 -1.93 -16.99 -2.61
C PRO A 64 -1.04 -15.84 -2.11
N SER A 65 -1.61 -14.64 -2.00
CA SER A 65 -0.89 -13.42 -1.63
C SER A 65 -0.24 -13.50 -0.25
N LYS A 66 -0.91 -14.12 0.72
CA LYS A 66 -0.36 -14.41 2.05
C LYS A 66 0.87 -15.31 2.01
N LYS A 67 0.88 -16.29 1.11
CA LYS A 67 2.02 -17.20 0.92
C LYS A 67 3.16 -16.51 0.16
N PHE A 68 2.83 -15.55 -0.70
CA PHE A 68 3.80 -14.76 -1.43
C PHE A 68 4.62 -13.84 -0.50
N THR A 69 4.00 -13.26 0.53
CA THR A 69 4.66 -12.36 1.49
C THR A 69 5.05 -13.05 2.81
N SER A 70 5.03 -14.39 2.90
CA SER A 70 5.22 -15.07 4.20
C SER A 70 6.67 -15.14 4.67
N ASN A 71 7.64 -15.04 3.76
CA ASN A 71 9.07 -15.25 4.04
C ASN A 71 9.87 -13.94 4.08
N THR A 72 9.22 -12.81 4.39
CA THR A 72 9.79 -11.46 4.22
C THR A 72 9.77 -10.66 5.50
#